data_AF-A0A0N4XHR1-F1
#
_entry.id   AF-A0A0N4XHR1-F1
#
_cell.length_a   1.000
_cell.length_b   1.000
_cell.length_c   1.000
_cell.angle_alpha   90.00
_cell.angle_beta   90.00
_cell.angle_gamma   90.00
#
_symmetry.space_group_name_H-M   'P 1'
#
loop_
_entity.id
_entity.type
_entity.pdbx_description
1 polymer ?
#
loop_
_entity_poly.entity_id
_entity_poly.type
_entity_poly.pdbx_seq_one_letter_code
_entity_poly.pdbx_strand_id
1 'polypeptide(L)'
;MEPVSALHNDNRSKWAANVISTKPIKVLSKEFASNKKYKPPQYTQEAYDRNEPKNRYNDIVCIDATRVILRDRSSDDDYIHASWMTMPDHFKFICTQETLEDFWHMMFCERSTVLVQLCNFIEGKHEKCRQYFPKAKGSTMNQ
;
A
#
# COMPACT_ATOMS: atom_id res chain seq x y z
N MET A 1 8.57 -25.06 12.08
CA MET A 1 7.14 -25.39 11.88
C MET A 1 6.44 -25.12 13.19
N GLU A 2 5.62 -24.08 13.26
CA GLU A 2 4.77 -23.82 14.43
C GLU A 2 3.78 -24.99 14.62
N PRO A 3 3.52 -25.44 15.86
CA PRO A 3 2.67 -26.59 16.11
C PRO A 3 1.21 -26.31 15.76
N VAL A 4 0.54 -27.32 15.18
CA VAL A 4 -0.86 -27.29 14.71
C VAL A 4 -1.88 -26.90 15.81
N SER A 5 -1.49 -26.93 17.08
CA SER A 5 -2.31 -26.50 18.22
C SER A 5 -2.56 -24.99 18.29
N ALA A 6 -1.73 -24.16 17.63
CA ALA A 6 -1.89 -22.70 17.64
C ALA A 6 -3.10 -22.22 16.81
N LEU A 7 -3.60 -23.01 15.85
CA LEU A 7 -4.73 -22.63 15.00
C LEU A 7 -6.06 -22.52 15.76
N HIS A 8 -6.26 -23.31 16.82
CA HIS A 8 -7.53 -23.35 17.56
C HIS A 8 -7.78 -22.11 18.44
N ASN A 9 -6.75 -21.30 18.70
CA ASN A 9 -6.87 -20.07 19.49
C ASN A 9 -6.67 -18.78 18.69
N ASP A 10 -6.59 -18.86 17.37
CA ASP A 10 -6.46 -17.68 16.51
C ASP A 10 -7.78 -16.89 16.49
N ASN A 11 -7.75 -15.68 17.04
CA ASN A 11 -8.90 -14.76 17.05
C ASN A 11 -9.40 -14.47 15.62
N ARG A 12 -8.54 -14.47 14.61
CA ARG A 12 -8.92 -14.24 13.21
C ARG A 12 -9.75 -15.40 12.67
N SER A 13 -9.31 -16.64 12.93
CA SER A 13 -10.04 -17.85 12.53
C SER A 13 -11.38 -17.96 13.24
N LYS A 14 -11.42 -17.69 14.54
CA LYS A 14 -12.66 -17.65 15.33
C LYS A 14 -13.63 -16.58 14.81
N TRP A 15 -13.12 -15.37 14.56
CA TRP A 15 -13.91 -14.28 14.00
C TRP A 15 -14.47 -14.65 12.61
N ALA A 16 -13.63 -15.18 11.71
CA ALA A 16 -14.04 -15.55 10.36
C ALA A 16 -15.11 -16.65 10.38
N ALA A 17 -14.91 -17.71 11.17
CA ALA A 17 -15.88 -18.78 11.33
C ALA A 17 -17.21 -18.25 11.89
N ASN A 18 -17.15 -17.40 12.92
CA ASN A 18 -18.34 -16.77 13.49
C ASN A 18 -19.07 -15.91 12.47
N VAL A 19 -18.36 -15.04 11.74
CA VAL A 19 -18.94 -14.16 10.71
C VAL A 19 -19.60 -14.96 9.60
N ILE A 20 -18.95 -16.00 9.08
CA ILE A 20 -19.51 -16.83 8.02
C ILE A 20 -20.76 -17.57 8.51
N SER A 21 -20.77 -18.04 9.76
CA SER A 21 -21.91 -18.76 10.34
C SER A 21 -23.10 -17.86 10.70
N THR A 22 -22.85 -16.58 11.03
CA THR A 22 -23.88 -15.67 11.58
C THR A 22 -24.34 -14.59 10.61
N LYS A 23 -23.50 -14.18 9.65
CA LYS A 23 -23.81 -13.11 8.69
C LYS A 23 -23.93 -13.66 7.28
N PRO A 24 -25.10 -13.51 6.63
CA PRO A 24 -25.22 -13.79 5.20
C PRO A 24 -24.24 -12.94 4.39
N ILE A 25 -23.67 -13.50 3.32
CA ILE A 25 -22.69 -12.81 2.47
C ILE A 25 -23.18 -11.45 1.95
N LYS A 26 -24.49 -11.30 1.72
CA LYS A 26 -25.12 -10.03 1.29
C LYS A 26 -24.93 -8.91 2.31
N VAL A 27 -24.86 -9.22 3.60
CA VAL A 27 -24.59 -8.25 4.67
C VAL A 27 -23.17 -7.72 4.52
N LEU A 28 -22.18 -8.61 4.33
CA LEU A 28 -20.78 -8.23 4.10
C LEU A 28 -20.63 -7.39 2.83
N SER A 29 -21.33 -7.76 1.75
CA SER A 29 -21.33 -6.96 0.51
C SER A 29 -21.90 -5.55 0.72
N LYS A 30 -22.94 -5.41 1.55
CA LYS A 30 -23.52 -4.10 1.90
C LYS A 30 -22.58 -3.28 2.76
N GLU A 31 -21.97 -3.89 3.79
CA GLU A 31 -20.95 -3.25 4.64
C GLU A 31 -19.77 -2.74 3.79
N PHE A 32 -19.25 -3.57 2.89
CA PHE A 32 -18.19 -3.17 1.97
C PHE A 32 -18.60 -2.01 1.05
N ALA A 33 -19.80 -2.06 0.47
CA ALA A 33 -20.29 -0.99 -0.43
C ALA A 33 -20.44 0.36 0.29
N SER A 34 -20.82 0.35 1.56
CA SER A 34 -20.85 1.55 2.40
C SER A 34 -19.45 2.13 2.64
N ASN A 35 -18.47 1.28 2.94
CA ASN A 35 -17.09 1.70 3.18
C ASN A 35 -16.36 2.16 1.90
N LYS A 36 -16.66 1.56 0.75
CA LYS A 36 -16.02 1.92 -0.53
C LYS A 36 -16.16 3.39 -0.91
N LYS A 37 -17.24 4.04 -0.44
CA LYS A 37 -17.52 5.47 -0.73
C LYS A 37 -16.92 6.42 0.30
N TYR A 38 -16.30 5.89 1.35
CA TYR A 38 -15.74 6.71 2.40
C TYR A 38 -14.60 7.57 1.86
N LYS A 39 -14.66 8.85 2.16
CA LYS A 39 -13.55 9.79 2.02
C LYS A 39 -13.42 10.54 3.35
N PRO A 40 -12.20 10.75 3.85
CA PRO A 40 -12.02 11.54 5.06
C PRO A 40 -12.61 12.95 4.86
N PRO A 41 -13.31 13.52 5.85
CA PRO A 41 -13.84 14.87 5.72
C PRO A 41 -12.69 15.88 5.57
N GLN A 42 -12.88 16.88 4.71
CA GLN A 42 -11.94 18.00 4.53
C GLN A 42 -10.50 17.58 4.14
N TYR A 43 -10.36 16.47 3.41
CA TYR A 43 -9.05 16.05 2.89
C TYR A 43 -8.57 16.97 1.75
N THR A 44 -7.26 17.15 1.67
CA THR A 44 -6.60 17.82 0.54
C THR A 44 -5.76 16.81 -0.26
N GLN A 45 -5.51 17.13 -1.52
CA GLN A 45 -4.75 16.30 -2.46
C GLN A 45 -3.84 17.16 -3.36
N GLU A 46 -3.36 18.28 -2.86
CA GLU A 46 -2.63 19.27 -3.65
C GLU A 46 -1.32 18.72 -4.21
N ALA A 47 -0.58 17.95 -3.40
CA ALA A 47 0.66 17.34 -3.86
C ALA A 47 0.39 16.28 -4.94
N TYR A 48 -0.70 15.53 -4.80
CA TYR A 48 -1.15 14.57 -5.80
C TYR A 48 -1.50 15.24 -7.12
N ASP A 49 -2.26 16.35 -7.08
CA ASP A 49 -2.69 17.09 -8.27
C ASP A 49 -1.50 17.74 -9.02
N ARG A 50 -0.48 18.22 -8.28
CA ARG A 50 0.74 18.81 -8.88
C ARG A 50 1.67 17.78 -9.53
N ASN A 51 1.55 16.51 -9.18
CA ASN A 51 2.48 15.45 -9.58
C ASN A 51 1.81 14.34 -10.40
N GLU A 52 0.87 14.70 -11.28
CA GLU A 52 0.14 13.76 -12.15
C GLU A 52 1.04 12.73 -12.86
N PRO A 53 2.23 13.08 -13.41
CA PRO A 53 3.12 12.11 -14.06
C PRO A 53 3.66 11.02 -13.12
N LYS A 54 3.67 11.25 -11.81
CA LYS A 54 4.07 10.27 -10.78
C LYS A 54 2.90 9.41 -10.28
N ASN A 55 1.70 9.60 -10.86
CA ASN A 55 0.49 8.87 -10.50
C ASN A 55 0.21 7.76 -11.52
N ARG A 56 0.17 6.50 -11.07
CA ARG A 56 -0.17 5.37 -11.94
C ARG A 56 -1.65 5.32 -12.31
N TYR A 57 -2.53 5.70 -11.38
CA TYR A 57 -3.97 5.64 -11.55
C TYR A 57 -4.61 6.96 -11.09
N ASN A 58 -5.35 7.61 -11.99
CA ASN A 58 -5.95 8.92 -11.74
C ASN A 58 -7.16 8.87 -10.79
N ASP A 59 -7.71 7.67 -10.56
CA ASP A 59 -8.83 7.42 -9.65
C ASP A 59 -8.37 7.01 -8.24
N ILE A 60 -7.06 6.86 -8.01
CA ILE A 60 -6.47 6.52 -6.71
C ILE A 60 -5.72 7.74 -6.17
N VAL A 61 -6.38 8.47 -5.28
CA VAL A 61 -5.85 9.72 -4.71
C VAL A 61 -4.87 9.43 -3.57
N CYS A 62 -3.76 10.18 -3.54
CA CYS A 62 -2.89 10.30 -2.37
C CYS A 62 -3.25 11.58 -1.60
N ILE A 63 -3.65 11.47 -0.33
CA ILE A 63 -4.07 12.62 0.46
C ILE A 63 -2.88 13.27 1.16
N ASP A 64 -2.86 14.59 1.27
CA ASP A 64 -1.71 15.31 1.82
C ASP A 64 -1.49 15.01 3.31
N ALA A 65 -2.58 14.76 4.06
CA ALA A 65 -2.53 14.55 5.51
C ALA A 65 -1.69 13.34 5.93
N THR A 66 -1.59 12.32 5.08
CA THR A 66 -0.88 11.08 5.38
C THR A 66 0.23 10.76 4.38
N ARG A 67 0.47 11.60 3.37
CA ARG A 67 1.48 11.31 2.35
C ARG A 67 2.87 11.17 2.97
N VAL A 68 3.71 10.36 2.35
CA VAL A 68 5.15 10.37 2.64
C VAL A 68 5.76 11.57 1.93
N ILE A 69 6.59 12.32 2.66
CA ILE A 69 7.37 13.44 2.13
C ILE A 69 8.79 12.94 1.94
N LEU A 70 9.30 12.97 0.71
CA LEU A 70 10.68 12.57 0.44
C LEU A 70 11.64 13.55 1.10
N ARG A 71 12.42 13.06 2.07
CA ARG A 71 13.43 13.85 2.78
C ARG A 71 14.62 14.13 1.88
N ASP A 72 15.35 15.20 2.19
CA ASP A 72 16.57 15.60 1.46
C ASP A 72 16.32 15.93 -0.02
N ARG A 73 15.10 16.36 -0.35
CA ARG A 73 14.69 16.90 -1.66
C ARG A 73 14.12 18.31 -1.52
N SER A 74 14.03 19.05 -2.62
CA SER A 74 13.32 20.34 -2.64
C SER A 74 11.83 20.12 -2.44
N SER A 75 11.11 21.14 -1.96
CA SER A 75 9.65 21.11 -1.81
C SER A 75 8.91 20.85 -3.12
N ASP A 76 9.54 21.17 -4.25
CA ASP A 76 8.97 21.00 -5.59
C ASP A 76 9.16 19.57 -6.13
N ASP A 77 10.00 18.74 -5.49
CA ASP A 77 10.24 17.33 -5.85
C ASP A 77 10.15 16.39 -4.63
N ASP A 78 9.35 16.76 -3.62
CA ASP A 78 9.19 15.96 -2.39
C ASP A 78 8.16 14.82 -2.51
N TYR A 79 7.57 14.64 -3.71
CA TYR A 79 6.40 13.80 -3.90
C TYR A 79 6.76 12.40 -4.37
N ILE A 80 6.20 11.43 -3.64
CA ILE A 80 5.95 10.05 -4.07
C ILE A 80 4.49 9.73 -3.73
N HIS A 81 3.82 8.93 -4.56
CA HIS A 81 2.47 8.45 -4.26
C HIS A 81 2.53 7.29 -3.24
N ALA A 82 2.77 7.70 -1.99
CA ALA A 82 2.87 6.84 -0.82
C ALA A 82 2.18 7.50 0.37
N SER A 83 1.57 6.70 1.24
CA SER A 83 0.90 7.18 2.46
C SER A 83 1.27 6.33 3.67
N TRP A 84 1.42 6.99 4.81
CA TRP A 84 1.54 6.37 6.12
C TRP A 84 0.20 5.80 6.58
N MET A 85 0.23 4.55 7.03
CA MET A 85 -0.87 3.94 7.76
C MET A 85 -0.40 3.61 9.18
N THR A 86 -1.14 4.07 10.17
CA THR A 86 -0.88 3.73 11.58
C THR A 86 -1.95 2.77 12.05
N MET A 87 -1.54 1.58 12.47
CA MET A 87 -2.42 0.55 13.00
C MET A 87 -2.80 0.83 14.46
N PRO A 88 -3.89 0.23 14.98
CA PRO A 88 -4.29 0.40 16.38
C PRO A 88 -3.24 -0.02 17.41
N ASP A 89 -2.34 -0.93 17.05
CA ASP A 89 -1.19 -1.36 17.84
C ASP A 89 0.06 -0.46 17.65
N HIS A 90 -0.13 0.70 17.02
CA HIS A 90 0.89 1.70 16.69
C HIS A 90 1.95 1.27 15.68
N PHE A 91 1.85 0.07 15.09
CA PHE A 91 2.71 -0.29 13.98
C PHE A 91 2.39 0.60 12.76
N LYS A 92 3.45 1.08 12.11
CA LYS A 92 3.35 1.94 10.94
C LYS A 92 3.75 1.19 9.69
N PHE A 93 2.95 1.39 8.66
CA PHE A 93 3.20 0.87 7.32
C PHE A 93 3.22 2.03 6.34
N ILE A 94 3.96 1.87 5.24
CA ILE A 94 3.84 2.73 4.08
C ILE A 94 3.13 1.93 3.01
N CYS A 95 2.01 2.44 2.52
CA CYS A 95 1.36 1.94 1.32
C CYS A 95 1.73 2.86 0.17
N THR A 96 2.27 2.29 -0.90
CA THR A 96 2.81 3.06 -2.03
C THR A 96 2.47 2.38 -3.34
N GLN A 97 2.28 3.19 -4.38
CA GLN A 97 2.52 2.77 -5.76
C GLN A 97 3.94 3.16 -6.16
N GLU A 98 4.40 2.76 -7.34
CA GLU A 98 5.82 2.86 -7.68
C GLU A 98 6.16 4.03 -8.62
N THR A 99 7.18 4.77 -8.22
CA THR A 99 8.10 5.51 -9.07
C THR A 99 9.51 5.05 -8.67
N LEU A 100 10.28 4.46 -9.58
CA LEU A 100 11.42 3.60 -9.20
C LEU A 100 12.49 4.32 -8.36
N GLU A 101 12.89 5.52 -8.79
CA GLU A 101 13.91 6.31 -8.11
C GLU A 101 13.41 6.81 -6.75
N ASP A 102 12.23 7.43 -6.72
CA ASP A 102 11.62 7.93 -5.49
C ASP A 102 11.34 6.80 -4.49
N PHE A 103 10.96 5.62 -4.98
CA PHE A 103 10.72 4.43 -4.16
C PHE A 103 11.97 4.03 -3.39
N TRP A 104 13.11 3.91 -4.09
CA TRP A 104 14.37 3.56 -3.44
C TRP A 104 14.88 4.66 -2.51
N HIS A 105 14.69 5.93 -2.89
CA HIS A 105 14.95 7.08 -2.02
C HIS A 105 14.15 6.98 -0.72
N MET A 106 12.83 6.77 -0.82
CA MET A 106 11.93 6.60 0.31
C MET A 106 12.36 5.43 1.20
N MET A 107 12.60 4.25 0.61
CA MET A 107 13.02 3.06 1.35
C MET A 107 14.29 3.31 2.17
N PHE A 108 15.27 4.00 1.58
CA PHE A 108 16.53 4.32 2.25
C PHE A 108 16.33 5.34 3.37
N CYS A 109 15.66 6.46 3.09
CA CYS A 109 15.44 7.52 4.07
C CYS A 109 14.61 7.01 5.26
N GLU A 110 13.51 6.30 5.00
CA GLU A 110 12.61 5.76 6.03
C GLU A 110 13.17 4.54 6.76
N ARG A 111 14.36 4.05 6.36
CA ARG A 111 15.04 2.90 6.96
C ARG A 111 14.15 1.65 6.99
N SER A 112 13.33 1.50 5.95
CA SER A 112 12.43 0.36 5.79
C SER A 112 13.23 -0.91 5.53
N THR A 113 13.11 -1.90 6.42
CA THR A 113 13.88 -3.17 6.33
C THR A 113 13.10 -4.28 5.64
N VAL A 114 11.79 -4.14 5.50
CA VAL A 114 10.90 -5.15 4.92
C VAL A 114 10.07 -4.51 3.81
N LEU A 115 10.03 -5.18 2.66
CA LEU A 115 9.23 -4.83 1.50
C LEU A 115 8.30 -6.01 1.22
N VAL A 116 6.99 -5.75 1.16
CA VAL A 116 5.97 -6.75 0.83
C VAL A 116 5.28 -6.35 -0.47
N GLN A 117 5.47 -7.15 -1.52
CA GLN A 117 4.76 -7.00 -2.79
C GLN A 117 3.55 -7.94 -2.82
N LEU A 118 2.37 -7.38 -3.11
CA LEU A 118 1.09 -8.11 -3.10
C LEU A 118 0.56 -8.46 -4.51
N CYS A 119 1.33 -8.16 -5.56
CA CYS A 119 0.97 -8.42 -6.95
C CYS A 119 2.12 -9.10 -7.71
N ASN A 120 1.85 -9.67 -8.88
CA ASN A 120 2.93 -10.00 -9.82
C ASN A 120 3.34 -8.75 -10.61
N PHE A 121 4.50 -8.77 -11.26
CA PHE A 121 4.90 -7.69 -12.17
C PHE A 121 3.91 -7.55 -13.34
N ILE A 122 3.45 -8.68 -13.88
CA ILE A 122 2.48 -8.74 -14.97
C ILE A 122 1.35 -9.68 -14.55
N GLU A 123 0.11 -9.21 -14.70
CA GLU A 123 -1.10 -10.01 -14.50
C GLU A 123 -1.94 -10.00 -15.78
N GLY A 124 -2.04 -11.16 -16.44
CA GLY A 124 -2.64 -11.26 -17.75
C GLY A 124 -1.82 -10.48 -18.79
N LYS A 125 -2.41 -9.42 -19.35
CA LYS A 125 -1.77 -8.54 -20.35
C LYS A 125 -1.34 -7.18 -19.80
N HIS A 126 -1.57 -6.94 -18.51
CA HIS A 126 -1.34 -5.63 -17.90
C HIS A 126 -0.14 -5.68 -16.96
N GLU A 127 0.77 -4.73 -17.13
CA GLU A 127 1.80 -4.46 -16.13
C GLU A 127 1.13 -3.91 -14.87
N LYS A 128 1.43 -4.54 -13.73
CA LYS A 128 0.91 -4.17 -12.41
C LYS A 128 2.00 -3.61 -11.50
N CYS A 129 3.24 -4.02 -11.73
CA CYS A 129 4.40 -3.59 -10.99
C CYS A 129 5.63 -3.67 -11.92
N ARG A 130 6.46 -2.65 -11.86
CA ARG A 130 7.68 -2.44 -12.59
C ARG A 130 8.75 -3.12 -11.79
N GLN A 131 9.66 -3.78 -12.49
CA GLN A 131 10.76 -4.44 -11.84
C GLN A 131 11.67 -3.41 -11.14
N TYR A 132 11.77 -3.53 -9.81
CA TYR A 132 12.58 -2.63 -8.99
C TYR A 132 13.86 -3.25 -8.44
N PHE A 133 14.07 -4.55 -8.64
CA PHE A 133 15.29 -5.27 -8.25
C PHE A 133 15.84 -6.11 -9.42
N PRO A 134 17.16 -6.39 -9.45
CA PRO A 134 17.76 -7.17 -10.53
C PRO A 134 17.21 -8.60 -10.66
N LYS A 135 17.06 -9.10 -11.89
CA LYS A 135 16.60 -10.49 -12.17
C LYS A 135 17.58 -11.55 -11.68
N ALA A 136 18.86 -11.22 -11.68
CA ALA A 136 19.93 -12.13 -11.31
C ALA A 136 20.95 -11.44 -10.39
N LYS A 137 21.58 -12.22 -9.52
CA LYS A 137 22.65 -11.74 -8.65
C LYS A 137 23.79 -11.18 -9.51
N GLY A 138 24.25 -9.96 -9.19
CA GLY A 138 25.33 -9.29 -9.91
C GLY A 138 24.91 -8.61 -11.22
N SER A 139 23.64 -8.68 -11.61
CA SER A 139 23.11 -7.89 -12.73
C SER A 139 22.71 -6.49 -12.27
N THR A 140 22.90 -5.50 -13.14
CA THR A 140 22.33 -4.16 -12.99
C THR A 140 21.03 -4.07 -13.78
N MET A 141 20.06 -3.30 -13.29
CA MET A 141 18.91 -2.95 -14.10
C MET A 141 19.32 -1.81 -15.03
N ASN A 142 19.22 -2.03 -16.35
CA ASN A 142 19.37 -0.94 -17.31
C ASN A 142 18.07 -0.12 -17.26
N GLN A 143 18.19 1.19 -17.01
CA GLN A 143 17.06 2.12 -17.01
C GLN A 143 16.52 2.35 -18.42
#